data_AF-A0A353KQV4-F1
#
_entry.id   AF-A0A353KQV4-F1
#
_cell.length_a   1.000
_cell.length_b   1.000
_cell.length_c   1.000
_cell.angle_alpha   90.00
_cell.angle_beta   90.00
_cell.angle_gamma   90.00
#
_symmetry.space_group_name_H-M   'P 1'
#
loop_
_entity.id
_entity.type
_entity.pdbx_description
1 polymer ?
#
loop_
_entity_poly.entity_id
_entity_poly.type
_entity_poly.pdbx_seq_one_letter_code
_entity_poly.pdbx_strand_id
1 'polypeptide(L)'
;MRIYKVIPAPGRVVVKDESEAAEKIGSMANVIVQESVGGWELVTAMPVNVSRQKGKKYIEEPYNALVFVKDVLKEYPKKAEEE
;
A
#
# COMPACT_ATOMS: atom_id res chain seq x y z
N MET A 1 2.34 -17.12 -8.92
CA MET A 1 2.80 -16.90 -7.52
C MET A 1 2.32 -15.53 -7.10
N ARG A 2 1.73 -15.36 -5.91
CA ARG A 2 1.27 -14.03 -5.44
C ARG A 2 2.41 -13.31 -4.74
N ILE A 3 2.66 -12.07 -5.16
CA ILE A 3 3.55 -11.15 -4.45
C ILE A 3 2.68 -10.13 -3.73
N TYR A 4 3.04 -9.84 -2.49
CA TYR A 4 2.39 -8.84 -1.65
C TYR A 4 3.30 -7.62 -1.50
N LYS A 5 2.69 -6.44 -1.48
CA LYS A 5 3.34 -5.16 -1.25
C LYS A 5 2.53 -4.40 -0.21
N VAL A 6 3.19 -3.87 0.82
CA VAL A 6 2.55 -3.11 1.89
C VAL A 6 3.11 -1.69 1.86
N ILE A 7 2.23 -0.71 1.71
CA ILE A 7 2.59 0.71 1.62
C ILE A 7 2.01 1.45 2.84
N PRO A 8 2.85 2.05 3.69
CA PRO A 8 2.37 2.87 4.78
C PRO A 8 1.88 4.22 4.24
N ALA A 9 0.62 4.54 4.48
CA ALA A 9 0.01 5.83 4.18
C ALA A 9 -0.23 6.62 5.47
N PRO A 10 0.28 7.85 5.57
CA PRO A 10 0.07 8.69 6.75
C PRO A 10 -1.40 9.08 6.88
N GLY A 11 -1.87 9.21 8.13
CA GLY A 11 -3.23 9.60 8.44
C GLY A 11 -4.13 8.39 8.66
N ARG A 12 -4.62 8.24 9.90
CA ARG A 12 -5.59 7.22 10.28
C ARG A 12 -7.00 7.70 9.91
N VAL A 13 -7.79 6.82 9.30
CA VAL A 13 -9.20 7.11 9.03
C VAL A 13 -10.00 6.73 10.27
N VAL A 14 -10.07 7.66 11.23
CA VAL A 14 -11.03 7.62 12.34
C VAL A 14 -11.78 8.94 12.28
N VAL A 15 -13.09 8.84 12.10
CA VAL A 15 -13.99 9.96 11.79
C VAL A 15 -15.35 9.71 12.40
N LYS A 16 -16.13 10.76 12.61
CA LYS A 16 -17.48 10.65 13.20
C LYS A 16 -18.59 10.64 12.16
N ASP A 17 -18.33 11.17 10.98
CA ASP A 17 -19.29 11.27 9.88
C ASP A 17 -18.70 10.78 8.56
N GLU A 18 -19.58 10.46 7.62
CA GLU A 18 -19.23 9.88 6.32
C GLU A 18 -18.50 10.86 5.40
N SER A 19 -18.74 12.17 5.57
CA SER A 19 -18.11 13.20 4.73
C SER A 19 -16.62 13.33 5.07
N GLU A 20 -16.29 13.37 6.37
CA GLU A 20 -14.91 13.32 6.86
C GLU A 20 -14.24 11.99 6.48
N ALA A 21 -14.99 10.88 6.46
CA ALA A 21 -14.49 9.58 5.98
C ALA A 21 -14.05 9.65 4.52
N ALA A 22 -14.92 10.18 3.65
CA ALA A 22 -14.68 10.29 2.22
C ALA A 22 -13.48 11.20 1.93
N GLU A 23 -13.34 12.32 2.65
CA GLU A 23 -12.20 13.23 2.49
C GLU A 23 -10.88 12.55 2.88
N LYS A 24 -10.83 11.88 4.04
CA LYS A 24 -9.61 11.17 4.47
C LYS A 24 -9.26 10.00 3.57
N ILE A 25 -10.26 9.25 3.10
CA ILE A 25 -10.04 8.17 2.12
C ILE A 25 -9.55 8.76 0.79
N GLY A 26 -10.13 9.86 0.34
CA GLY A 26 -9.72 10.59 -0.86
C GLY A 26 -8.28 11.06 -0.81
N SER A 27 -7.78 11.43 0.38
CA SER A 27 -6.36 11.82 0.55
C SER A 27 -5.37 10.68 0.22
N MET A 28 -5.80 9.41 0.34
CA MET A 28 -5.00 8.23 0.01
C MET A 28 -5.09 7.86 -1.48
N ALA A 29 -6.01 8.45 -2.25
CA ALA A 29 -6.28 8.07 -3.63
C ALA A 29 -5.02 8.17 -4.53
N ASN A 30 -4.20 9.21 -4.34
CA ASN A 30 -2.96 9.36 -5.12
C ASN A 30 -2.00 8.19 -4.92
N VAL A 31 -1.82 7.73 -3.67
CA VAL A 31 -0.97 6.57 -3.36
C VAL A 31 -1.56 5.31 -3.97
N ILE A 32 -2.87 5.10 -3.83
CA ILE A 32 -3.55 3.93 -4.42
C ILE A 32 -3.36 3.90 -5.93
N VAL A 33 -3.60 5.00 -6.62
CA VAL A 33 -3.45 5.10 -8.08
C VAL A 33 -2.03 4.81 -8.51
N GLN A 34 -1.04 5.44 -7.88
CA GLN A 34 0.38 5.22 -8.20
C GLN A 34 0.79 3.77 -8.01
N GLU A 35 0.39 3.18 -6.88
CA GLU A 35 0.83 1.84 -6.50
C GLU A 35 0.08 0.73 -7.25
N SER A 36 -1.10 1.02 -7.80
CA SER A 36 -1.87 0.12 -8.67
C SER A 36 -1.33 0.01 -10.10
N VAL A 37 -0.49 0.94 -10.55
CA VAL A 37 0.13 0.88 -11.89
C VAL A 37 0.97 -0.39 -12.03
N GLY A 38 0.81 -1.09 -13.15
CA GLY A 38 1.57 -2.31 -13.44
C GLY A 38 0.93 -3.60 -12.90
N GLY A 39 -0.39 -3.59 -12.66
CA GLY A 39 -1.16 -4.79 -12.33
C GLY A 39 -1.15 -5.14 -10.84
N TRP A 40 -0.99 -4.14 -9.98
CA TRP A 40 -1.13 -4.32 -8.54
C TRP A 40 -2.57 -4.01 -8.12
N GLU A 41 -3.18 -4.95 -7.41
CA GLU A 41 -4.54 -4.84 -6.88
C GLU A 41 -4.49 -4.44 -5.41
N LEU A 42 -5.19 -3.37 -5.01
CA LEU A 42 -5.39 -3.04 -3.61
C LEU A 42 -6.40 -4.02 -3.00
N VAL A 43 -5.97 -4.77 -1.98
CA VAL A 43 -6.79 -5.81 -1.35
C VAL A 43 -7.42 -5.33 -0.05
N THR A 44 -6.67 -4.57 0.76
CA THR A 44 -7.17 -4.07 2.04
C THR A 44 -6.37 -2.87 2.54
N ALA A 45 -6.97 -2.12 3.46
CA ALA A 45 -6.35 -1.06 4.24
C ALA A 45 -6.56 -1.36 5.73
N MET A 46 -5.48 -1.36 6.52
CA MET A 46 -5.54 -1.62 7.97
C MET A 46 -4.83 -0.53 8.77
N PRO A 47 -5.39 -0.06 9.89
CA PRO A 47 -4.70 0.88 10.76
C PRO A 47 -3.49 0.21 11.41
N VAL A 48 -2.35 0.89 11.39
CA VAL A 48 -1.08 0.43 11.99
C VAL A 48 -0.40 1.57 12.72
N ASN A 49 0.40 1.25 13.74
CA ASN A 49 1.29 2.22 14.37
C ASN A 49 2.69 2.05 13.78
N VAL A 50 3.28 3.17 13.35
CA VAL A 50 4.64 3.18 12.81
C VAL A 50 5.54 3.89 13.81
N SER A 51 6.58 3.19 14.27
CA SER A 51 7.60 3.78 15.13
C SER A 51 8.66 4.48 14.27
N ARG A 52 8.71 5.80 14.36
CA ARG A 52 9.72 6.62 13.69
C ARG A 52 10.79 7.06 14.68
N GLN A 53 12.05 6.83 14.33
CA GLN A 53 13.17 7.35 15.10
C GLN A 53 13.42 8.82 14.72
N LYS A 54 13.40 9.71 15.72
CA LYS A 54 13.77 11.13 15.59
C LYS A 54 14.90 11.43 16.58
N GLY A 55 16.14 11.32 16.09
CA GLY A 55 17.34 11.39 16.94
C GLY A 55 17.44 10.19 17.87
N LYS A 56 17.52 10.43 19.19
CA LYS A 56 17.58 9.37 20.23
C LYS A 56 16.20 8.92 20.74
N LYS A 57 15.10 9.48 20.22
CA LYS A 57 13.74 9.16 20.67
C LYS A 57 12.97 8.40 19.58
N TYR A 58 12.16 7.45 20.00
CA TYR A 58 11.15 6.81 19.16
C TYR A 58 9.82 7.53 19.38
N ILE A 59 9.13 7.86 18.28
CA ILE A 59 7.79 8.44 18.28
C ILE A 59 6.91 7.45 17.54
N GLU A 60 5.78 7.07 18.14
CA GLU A 60 4.76 6.29 17.45
C GLU A 60 3.78 7.23 16.74
N GLU A 61 3.59 6.99 15.46
CA GLU A 61 2.67 7.76 14.62
C GLU A 61 1.60 6.82 14.03
N PRO A 62 0.33 7.25 13.97
CA PRO A 62 -0.75 6.44 13.43
C PRO A 62 -0.78 6.51 11.90
N TYR A 63 -0.76 5.35 11.24
CA TYR A 63 -0.77 5.18 9.79
C TYR A 63 -1.87 4.19 9.37
N ASN A 64 -2.10 4.09 8.06
CA ASN A 64 -2.77 2.95 7.45
C ASN A 64 -1.77 2.16 6.59
N ALA A 65 -1.78 0.85 6.71
CA ALA A 65 -1.10 -0.06 5.80
C ALA A 65 -2.03 -0.39 4.64
N LEU A 66 -1.68 0.06 3.43
CA LEU A 66 -2.34 -0.31 2.18
C LEU A 66 -1.68 -1.58 1.65
N VAL A 67 -2.44 -2.66 1.52
CA VAL A 67 -1.94 -3.97 1.10
C VAL A 67 -2.32 -4.21 -0.35
N PHE A 68 -1.31 -4.40 -1.19
CA PHE A 68 -1.45 -4.70 -2.61
C PHE A 68 -1.00 -6.13 -2.90
N VAL A 69 -1.63 -6.75 -3.89
CA VAL A 69 -1.23 -8.06 -4.41
C VAL A 69 -1.01 -7.99 -5.91
N LYS A 70 -0.11 -8.83 -6.43
CA LYS A 70 0.08 -9.03 -7.87
C LYS A 70 0.32 -10.51 -8.15
N ASP A 71 -0.42 -11.04 -9.12
CA ASP A 71 -0.17 -12.38 -9.64
C ASP A 71 1.01 -12.34 -10.62
N VAL A 72 2.08 -13.07 -10.30
CA VAL A 72 3.18 -13.33 -11.22
C VAL A 72 2.86 -14.57 -12.02
N LEU A 73 2.55 -14.37 -13.30
CA LEU A 73 2.60 -15.43 -14.30
C LEU A 73 4.06 -15.89 -14.39
N LYS A 74 4.31 -17.19 -14.20
CA LYS A 74 5.62 -17.76 -14.49
C LYS A 74 5.88 -17.55 -15.98
N GLU A 75 6.80 -16.65 -16.33
CA GLU A 75 7.39 -16.67 -17.66
C GLU A 75 8.12 -18.01 -17.77
N TYR A 76 7.59 -18.92 -18.61
CA TYR A 76 8.36 -20.08 -19.06
C TYR A 76 9.62 -19.54 -19.76
N PRO A 77 10.80 -20.15 -19.55
CA PRO A 77 12.01 -19.68 -20.20
C PRO A 77 11.77 -19.69 -21.70
N LYS A 78 11.84 -18.52 -22.34
CA LYS A 78 11.95 -18.42 -23.80
C LYS A 78 13.12 -19.31 -24.17
N LYS A 79 12.86 -20.37 -24.94
CA LYS A 79 13.90 -21.20 -25.54
C LYS A 79 14.92 -20.25 -26.14
N ALA A 80 16.20 -20.46 -25.82
CA ALA A 80 17.29 -19.80 -26.49
C ALA A 80 17.07 -19.96 -28.00
N GLU A 81 17.03 -18.85 -28.72
CA GLU A 81 17.16 -18.86 -30.17
C GLU A 81 18.55 -19.43 -30.46
N GLU A 82 18.58 -20.69 -30.90
CA GLU A 82 19.72 -21.28 -31.58
C GLU A 82 19.77 -20.65 -32.98
N GLU A 83 20.70 -19.72 -33.19
CA GLU A 83 21.31 -19.41 -34.49
C GLU A 83 22.84 -19.38 -34.34
#